data_AF-A0A3L7NQM1-F1
#
_entry.id   AF-A0A3L7NQM1-F1
#
_cell.length_a   1.000
_cell.length_b   1.000
_cell.length_c   1.000
_cell.angle_alpha   90.00
_cell.angle_beta   90.00
_cell.angle_gamma   90.00
#
_symmetry.space_group_name_H-M   'P 1'
#
loop_
_entity.id
_entity.type
_entity.pdbx_description
1 polymer ?
#
loop_
_entity_poly.entity_id
_entity_poly.type
_entity_poly.pdbx_seq_one_letter_code
_entity_poly.pdbx_strand_id
1 'polypeptide(L)' 'MKSFDLSSGASKLALALKQLDIKWNSATDTWNDGTAKGFHKEHIEPIMPEVKTTLEAIGRLAEVLARAARDVADEGGR' A
#
# COMPACT_ATOMS: atom_id res chain seq x y z
N MET A 1 -11.26 -21.04 9.02
CA MET A 1 -11.03 -20.42 7.69
C MET A 1 -9.61 -19.85 7.69
N LYS A 2 -8.78 -20.12 6.67
CA LYS A 2 -7.42 -19.55 6.60
C LYS A 2 -7.59 -18.06 6.34
N SER A 3 -7.35 -17.23 7.36
CA SER A 3 -7.53 -15.79 7.28
C SER A 3 -6.64 -15.25 6.16
N PHE A 4 -7.24 -14.65 5.12
CA PHE A 4 -6.48 -13.87 4.15
C PHE A 4 -5.88 -12.68 4.90
N ASP A 5 -4.60 -12.76 5.23
CA ASP A 5 -3.90 -11.69 5.94
C ASP A 5 -3.56 -10.55 4.97
N LEU A 6 -4.53 -9.68 4.79
CA LEU A 6 -4.38 -8.44 4.03
C LEU A 6 -3.52 -7.41 4.77
N SER A 7 -3.39 -7.55 6.09
CA SER A 7 -2.70 -6.57 6.94
C SER A 7 -1.19 -6.60 6.77
N SER A 8 -0.58 -7.79 6.63
CA SER A 8 0.85 -7.91 6.39
C SER A 8 1.25 -7.45 5.00
N GLY A 9 0.43 -7.73 3.98
CA GLY A 9 0.62 -7.23 2.62
C GLY A 9 0.60 -5.71 2.56
N ALA A 10 -0.43 -5.09 3.17
CA ALA A 10 -0.54 -3.64 3.27
C ALA A 10 0.66 -3.02 4.02
N SER A 11 1.09 -3.63 5.13
CA SER A 11 2.22 -3.13 5.91
C SER A 11 3.53 -3.16 5.11
N LYS A 12 3.79 -4.22 4.36
CA LYS A 12 4.96 -4.32 3.48
C LYS A 12 4.92 -3.28 2.37
N LEU A 13 3.75 -3.07 1.77
CA LEU A 13 3.57 -2.07 0.71
C LEU A 13 3.76 -0.64 1.22
N ALA A 14 3.23 -0.31 2.39
CA ALA A 14 3.44 0.99 3.03
C ALA A 14 4.92 1.24 3.37
N LEU A 15 5.62 0.19 3.87
CA LEU A 15 7.05 0.27 4.14
C LEU A 15 7.87 0.49 2.85
N ALA A 16 7.55 -0.24 1.78
CA ALA A 16 8.21 -0.09 0.50
C ALA A 16 8.03 1.32 -0.08
N LEU A 17 6.82 1.89 0.02
CA LEU A 17 6.56 3.27 -0.41
C LEU A 17 7.40 4.29 0.37
N LYS A 18 7.50 4.12 1.68
CA LYS A 18 8.36 4.96 2.53
C LYS A 18 9.84 4.83 2.15
N GLN A 19 10.30 3.61 1.87
CA GLN A 19 11.68 3.37 1.44
C GLN A 19 11.95 4.01 0.08
N LEU A 20 11.01 3.95 -0.86
CA LEU A 20 11.12 4.59 -2.16
C LEU A 20 11.34 6.11 -2.00
N ASP A 21 10.51 6.77 -1.20
CA ASP A 21 10.62 8.21 -0.93
C ASP A 21 11.98 8.59 -0.34
N ILE A 22 12.46 7.85 0.67
CA ILE A 22 13.77 8.06 1.28
C ILE A 22 14.90 7.89 0.25
N LYS A 23 14.84 6.84 -0.56
CA LYS A 23 15.88 6.54 -1.55
C LYS A 23 15.86 7.52 -2.71
N TRP A 24 14.68 7.97 -3.12
CA TRP A 24 14.53 9.00 -4.13
C TRP A 24 15.17 10.32 -3.68
N ASN A 25 14.81 10.80 -2.48
CA ASN A 25 15.38 12.03 -1.92
C ASN A 25 16.92 11.97 -1.86
N SER A 26 17.46 10.85 -1.36
CA SER A 26 18.92 10.64 -1.31
C SER A 26 19.57 10.56 -2.70
N ALA A 27 18.90 10.00 -3.70
CA ALA A 27 19.42 9.97 -5.06
C ALA A 27 19.48 11.39 -5.66
N THR A 28 18.45 12.20 -5.40
CA THR A 28 18.37 13.57 -5.92
C THR A 28 19.38 14.55 -5.34
N ASP A 29 20.07 14.18 -4.25
CA ASP A 29 21.19 14.96 -3.72
C ASP A 29 22.35 15.08 -4.73
N THR A 30 22.56 14.05 -5.54
CA THR A 30 23.63 14.01 -6.55
C THR A 30 23.13 13.87 -7.98
N TRP A 31 21.89 13.40 -8.17
CA TRP A 31 21.25 13.23 -9.47
C TRP A 31 20.00 14.12 -9.59
N ASN A 32 20.19 15.35 -10.07
CA ASN A 32 19.13 16.37 -10.14
C ASN A 32 18.98 17.03 -11.53
N ASP A 33 19.47 16.35 -12.57
CA ASP A 33 19.44 16.80 -13.95
C ASP A 33 18.04 16.66 -14.59
N GLY A 34 17.95 16.94 -15.89
CA GLY A 34 16.70 16.79 -16.63
C GLY A 34 16.15 15.35 -16.63
N THR A 35 17.05 14.36 -16.61
CA THR A 35 16.68 12.94 -16.57
C THR A 35 16.04 12.58 -15.24
N ALA A 36 16.63 13.03 -14.12
CA ALA A 36 16.08 12.82 -12.78
C ALA A 36 14.68 13.45 -12.67
N LYS A 37 14.50 14.68 -13.19
CA LYS A 37 13.19 15.36 -13.18
C LYS A 37 12.16 14.63 -14.02
N GLY A 38 12.54 14.11 -15.19
CA GLY A 38 11.68 13.29 -16.04
C GLY A 38 11.25 12.02 -15.31
N PHE A 39 12.21 11.30 -14.74
CA PHE A 39 11.96 10.07 -14.00
C PHE A 39 11.03 10.30 -12.79
N HIS A 40 11.24 11.38 -12.04
CA HIS A 40 10.35 11.74 -10.93
C HIS A 40 8.90 11.88 -11.40
N LYS A 41 8.70 12.69 -12.43
CA LYS A 41 7.37 13.02 -12.95
C LYS A 41 6.67 11.81 -13.56
N GLU A 42 7.41 10.98 -14.28
CA GLU A 42 6.84 9.84 -15.04
C GLU A 42 6.59 8.61 -14.17
N HIS A 43 7.34 8.44 -13.08
CA HIS A 43 7.31 7.18 -12.31
C HIS A 43 7.10 7.37 -10.81
N ILE A 44 7.75 8.35 -10.17
CA ILE A 44 7.68 8.52 -8.71
C ILE A 44 6.41 9.26 -8.30
N GLU A 45 6.07 10.36 -8.97
CA GLU A 45 4.87 11.14 -8.67
C GLU A 45 3.58 10.32 -8.86
N PRO A 46 3.40 9.51 -9.92
CA PRO A 46 2.15 8.75 -10.11
C PRO A 46 1.99 7.58 -9.15
N ILE A 47 3.07 6.86 -8.82
CA ILE A 47 2.96 5.64 -7.99
C ILE A 47 2.60 5.97 -6.52
N MET A 48 2.99 7.15 -6.04
CA MET A 48 2.73 7.62 -4.68
C MET A 48 1.23 7.66 -4.30
N PRO A 49 0.36 8.37 -5.04
CA PRO A 49 -1.07 8.36 -4.78
C PRO A 49 -1.72 7.00 -5.08
N GLU A 50 -1.30 6.29 -6.12
CA GLU A 50 -1.86 4.97 -6.48
C GLU A 50 -1.68 3.93 -5.37
N VAL A 51 -0.49 3.87 -4.77
CA VAL A 51 -0.21 2.97 -3.66
C VAL A 51 -1.01 3.38 -2.42
N LYS A 52 -1.15 4.68 -2.14
CA LYS A 52 -2.00 5.16 -1.03
C LYS A 52 -3.46 4.74 -1.20
N THR A 53 -4.03 4.96 -2.38
CA THR A 53 -5.40 4.53 -2.71
C THR A 53 -5.55 3.02 -2.57
N THR A 54 -4.54 2.25 -2.98
CA THR A 54 -4.54 0.79 -2.82
C THR A 54 -4.55 0.38 -1.34
N LEU A 55 -3.73 1.02 -0.50
CA LEU A 55 -3.71 0.76 0.95
C LEU A 55 -5.06 1.06 1.62
N GLU A 56 -5.72 2.15 1.23
CA GLU A 56 -7.07 2.47 1.71
C GLU A 56 -8.09 1.42 1.30
N ALA A 57 -8.05 0.97 0.03
CA ALA A 57 -8.95 -0.06 -0.47
C ALA A 57 -8.74 -1.39 0.28
N ILE A 58 -7.49 -1.76 0.56
CA ILE A 58 -7.15 -2.94 1.36
C ILE A 58 -7.73 -2.81 2.79
N GLY A 59 -7.63 -1.64 3.41
CA GLY A 59 -8.21 -1.37 4.73
C GLY A 59 -9.73 -1.61 4.76
N ARG A 60 -10.46 -1.05 3.78
CA ARG A 60 -11.91 -1.25 3.65
C ARG A 60 -12.25 -2.72 3.41
N LEU A 61 -11.50 -3.41 2.56
CA LEU A 61 -11.71 -4.83 2.29
C LEU A 61 -11.50 -5.71 3.54
N ALA A 62 -10.49 -5.40 4.35
CA ALA A 62 -10.21 -6.10 5.60
C ALA A 62 -11.37 -5.96 6.59
N GLU A 63 -11.97 -4.76 6.69
CA GLU A 63 -13.15 -4.53 7.54
C GLU A 63 -14.37 -5.36 7.09
N VAL A 64 -14.65 -5.39 5.78
CA VAL A 64 -15.77 -6.16 5.21
C VAL A 64 -15.58 -7.65 5.47
N LEU A 65 -14.38 -8.17 5.22
CA LEU A 65 -14.07 -9.58 5.48
C LEU A 65 -14.17 -9.93 6.96
N ALA A 66 -13.72 -9.05 7.86
CA ALA A 66 -13.82 -9.26 9.29
C ALA A 66 -15.29 -9.27 9.78
N ARG A 67 -16.17 -8.46 9.19
CA ARG A 67 -17.61 -8.50 9.45
C ARG A 67 -18.23 -9.82 8.97
N ALA A 68 -18.03 -10.17 7.71
CA ALA A 68 -18.57 -11.40 7.13
C ALA A 68 -18.10 -12.66 7.89
N ALA A 69 -16.83 -12.69 8.33
CA ALA A 69 -16.31 -13.80 9.13
C ALA A 69 -17.00 -13.94 10.49
N ARG A 70 -17.41 -12.82 11.13
CA ARG A 70 -18.18 -12.86 12.38
C ARG A 70 -19.61 -13.32 12.13
N ASP A 71 -20.28 -12.77 11.12
CA ASP A 71 -21.67 -13.10 10.81
C ASP A 71 -21.84 -14.61 10.53
N VAL A 72 -20.92 -15.21 9.76
CA VAL A 72 -20.92 -16.64 9.48
C VAL A 72 -20.61 -17.48 10.73
N ALA A 73 -19.74 -17.00 11.62
CA ALA A 73 -19.42 -17.71 12.86
C ALA A 73 -20.61 -17.72 13.85
N ASP A 74 -21.37 -16.64 13.89
CA ASP A 74 -22.55 -16.50 14.76
C ASP A 74 -23.73 -17.35 14.25
N GLU A 75 -23.89 -17.53 12.93
CA GLU A 75 -24.95 -18.39 12.35
C GLU A 75 -24.67 -19.90 12.51
N GLY A 76 -23.41 -20.33 12.49
CA GLY A 76 -23.02 -21.74 12.65
C GLY A 76 -23.07 -22.28 14.10
N GLY A 77 -23.39 -21.42 15.07
CA GLY A 77 -23.46 -21.75 16.50
C GLY A 77 -24.87 -21.98 17.05
N ARG A 78 -25.90 -22.02 16.20
CA ARG A 78 -27.29 -22.37 16.56
C ARG A 78 -27.67 -23.78 16.15
#